data_AF-A0A522RC32-F1
#
_entry.id   AF-A0A522RC32-F1
#
_cell.length_a   1.000
_cell.length_b   1.000
_cell.length_c   1.000
_cell.angle_alpha   90.00
_cell.angle_beta   90.00
_cell.angle_gamma   90.00
#
_symmetry.space_group_name_H-M   'P 1'
#
loop_
_entity.id
_entity.type
_entity.pdbx_description
1 polymer ?
#
loop_
_entity_poly.entity_id
_entity_poly.type
_entity_poly.pdbx_seq_one_letter_code
_entity_poly.pdbx_strand_id
1 'polypeptide(L)' 'MQKINPDSAEKIAIQGLAFVAGDPDLLRRFLAITGIEAANIRASAREPGFLAGVLQFILAHEPTAKRFAEE' A
#
# COMPACT_ATOMS: atom_id res chain seq x y z
N MET A 1 18.23 -14.21 8.71
CA MET A 1 17.55 -12.91 8.45
C MET A 1 17.91 -12.45 7.06
N GLN A 2 16.96 -12.46 6.13
CA GLN A 2 17.16 -11.95 4.78
C GLN A 2 17.45 -10.45 4.88
N LYS A 3 18.53 -9.96 4.24
CA LYS A 3 18.84 -8.52 4.20
C LYS A 3 17.67 -7.80 3.50
N ILE A 4 17.12 -6.78 4.14
CA ILE A 4 16.20 -5.85 3.48
C ILE A 4 17.02 -5.11 2.43
N ASN A 5 16.81 -5.46 1.16
CA ASN A 5 17.31 -4.72 0.02
C ASN A 5 16.29 -3.59 -0.28
N PRO A 6 16.71 -2.31 -0.37
CA PRO A 6 15.84 -1.22 -0.76
C PRO A 6 15.01 -1.52 -2.01
N ASP A 7 15.61 -2.13 -3.03
CA ASP A 7 14.91 -2.52 -4.27
C ASP A 7 13.83 -3.58 -4.01
N SER A 8 14.04 -4.46 -3.04
CA SER A 8 13.06 -5.46 -2.64
C SER A 8 11.93 -4.84 -1.80
N ALA A 9 12.25 -3.87 -0.94
CA ALA A 9 11.26 -3.17 -0.12
C ALA A 9 10.33 -2.31 -0.98
N GLU A 10 10.87 -1.59 -1.96
CA GLU A 10 10.08 -0.78 -2.89
C GLU A 10 9.15 -1.66 -3.74
N LYS A 11 9.64 -2.81 -4.23
CA LYS A 11 8.80 -3.78 -4.96
C LYS A 11 7.61 -4.26 -4.14
N ILE A 12 7.82 -4.61 -2.86
CA ILE A 12 6.73 -5.03 -1.96
C ILE A 12 5.72 -3.90 -1.77
N ALA A 13 6.18 -2.65 -1.64
CA ALA A 13 5.28 -1.51 -1.47
C ALA A 13 4.46 -1.21 -2.74
N ILE A 14 5.07 -1.35 -3.92
CA ILE A 14 4.36 -1.25 -5.21
C ILE A 14 3.32 -2.37 -5.35
N GLN A 15 3.65 -3.60 -4.96
CA GLN A 15 2.70 -4.71 -4.91
C GLN A 15 1.56 -4.41 -3.94
N GLY A 16 1.85 -3.85 -2.77
CA GLY A 16 0.84 -3.40 -1.80
C GLY A 16 -0.10 -2.36 -2.40
N LEU A 17 0.41 -1.40 -3.17
CA LEU A 17 -0.42 -0.42 -3.87
C LEU A 17 -1.33 -1.07 -4.91
N ALA A 18 -0.80 -2.03 -5.68
CA ALA A 18 -1.60 -2.78 -6.66
C ALA A 18 -2.70 -3.61 -5.98
N PHE A 19 -2.38 -4.27 -4.87
CA PHE A 19 -3.34 -5.03 -4.06
C PHE A 19 -4.48 -4.14 -3.54
N VAL A 20 -4.16 -2.97 -2.97
CA VAL A 20 -5.17 -2.02 -2.48
C VAL A 20 -6.00 -1.46 -3.63
N ALA A 21 -5.38 -1.12 -4.77
CA ALA A 21 -6.08 -0.57 -5.93
C ALA A 21 -6.96 -1.61 -6.66
N GLY A 22 -6.64 -2.91 -6.53
CA GLY A 22 -7.39 -4.02 -7.14
C GLY A 22 -8.68 -4.38 -6.39
N ASP A 23 -8.84 -3.96 -5.13
CA ASP A 23 -10.01 -4.21 -4.29
C ASP A 23 -10.75 -2.88 -4.03
N PRO A 24 -11.95 -2.66 -4.61
CA PRO A 24 -12.68 -1.40 -4.48
C PRO A 24 -13.02 -1.02 -3.04
N ASP A 25 -13.22 -1.99 -2.15
CA ASP A 25 -13.52 -1.73 -0.74
C ASP A 25 -12.26 -1.27 0.01
N LEU A 26 -11.12 -1.93 -0.24
CA LEU A 26 -9.83 -1.50 0.31
C LEU A 26 -9.44 -0.12 -0.22
N LEU A 27 -9.62 0.14 -1.52
CA LEU A 27 -9.33 1.43 -2.12
C LEU A 27 -10.18 2.53 -1.49
N ARG A 28 -11.50 2.34 -1.37
CA ARG A 28 -12.39 3.31 -0.70
C ARG A 28 -11.91 3.61 0.72
N ARG A 29 -11.56 2.57 1.49
CA ARG A 29 -11.08 2.72 2.86
C ARG A 29 -9.73 3.45 2.93
N PHE A 30 -8.80 3.12 2.05
CA PHE A 30 -7.49 3.78 1.96
C PHE A 30 -7.64 5.28 1.68
N LEU A 31 -8.46 5.65 0.70
CA LEU A 31 -8.72 7.05 0.36
C LEU A 31 -9.39 7.80 1.52
N ALA A 32 -10.36 7.16 2.20
CA ALA A 32 -11.02 7.75 3.37
C ALA A 32 -10.06 7.99 4.56
N ILE A 33 -9.10 7.09 4.79
CA ILE A 33 -8.13 7.22 5.89
C ILE A 33 -7.04 8.23 5.55
N THR A 34 -6.54 8.23 4.31
CA THR A 34 -5.41 9.07 3.90
C THR A 34 -5.82 10.47 3.48
N GLY A 35 -7.10 10.69 3.15
CA GLY A 35 -7.60 11.94 2.57
C GLY A 35 -7.16 12.17 1.11
N ILE A 36 -6.53 11.17 0.49
CA ILE A 36 -6.09 11.24 -0.90
C ILE A 36 -7.30 10.98 -1.81
N GLU A 37 -7.41 11.74 -2.89
CA GLU A 37 -8.38 11.48 -3.94
C GLU A 37 -7.83 10.45 -4.94
N ALA A 38 -8.71 9.63 -5.52
CA ALA A 38 -8.31 8.59 -6.47
C ALA A 38 -7.51 9.15 -7.67
N ALA A 39 -7.87 10.34 -8.15
CA ALA A 39 -7.18 11.02 -9.25
C ALA A 39 -5.72 11.40 -8.89
N ASN A 40 -5.43 11.59 -7.60
CA ASN A 40 -4.14 12.05 -7.11
C ASN A 40 -3.20 10.89 -6.75
N ILE A 41 -3.66 9.63 -6.72
CA ILE A 41 -2.84 8.46 -6.36
C ILE A 41 -1.52 8.41 -7.13
N ARG A 42 -1.56 8.65 -8.46
CA ARG A 42 -0.35 8.61 -9.30
C ARG A 42 0.64 9.70 -8.94
N ALA A 43 0.15 10.88 -8.57
CA ALA A 43 1.00 11.98 -8.12
C ALA A 43 1.55 11.68 -6.72
N SER A 44 0.70 11.26 -5.79
CA SER A 44 1.07 10.88 -4.43
C SER A 44 2.09 9.74 -4.38
N ALA A 45 2.02 8.78 -5.32
CA ALA A 45 3.01 7.69 -5.42
C ALA A 45 4.44 8.15 -5.70
N ARG A 46 4.65 9.41 -6.13
CA ARG A 46 5.97 10.01 -6.30
C ARG A 46 6.47 10.71 -5.04
N GLU A 47 5.60 10.92 -4.05
CA GLU A 47 5.96 11.61 -2.81
C GLU A 47 6.73 10.66 -1.87
N PRO A 48 7.79 11.14 -1.21
CA PRO A 48 8.48 10.37 -0.19
C PRO A 48 7.51 9.88 0.89
N GLY A 49 7.54 8.58 1.16
CA GLY A 49 6.74 7.97 2.21
C GLY A 49 5.33 7.54 1.82
N PHE A 50 4.83 7.86 0.62
CA PHE A 50 3.51 7.38 0.18
C PHE A 50 3.44 5.85 0.19
N LEU A 51 4.43 5.19 -0.42
CA LEU A 51 4.51 3.73 -0.47
C LEU A 51 4.67 3.11 0.94
N ALA A 52 5.32 3.81 1.86
CA ALA A 52 5.37 3.40 3.27
C ALA A 52 3.98 3.53 3.93
N GLY A 53 3.22 4.57 3.61
CA GLY A 53 1.84 4.76 4.05
C GLY A 53 0.89 3.66 3.55
N VAL A 54 1.08 3.19 2.31
CA VAL A 54 0.34 2.03 1.77
C VAL A 54 0.59 0.79 2.60
N LEU A 55 1.85 0.48 2.91
CA LEU A 55 2.20 -0.66 3.76
C LEU A 55 1.66 -0.48 5.18
N GLN A 56 1.71 0.72 5.75
CA GLN A 56 1.09 1.00 7.05
C GLN A 56 -0.41 0.72 7.05
N PHE A 57 -1.13 1.15 6.00
CA PHE A 57 -2.56 0.87 5.87
C PHE A 57 -2.86 -0.63 5.84
N ILE A 58 -2.08 -1.41 5.08
CA ILE A 58 -2.22 -2.87 5.02
C ILE A 58 -1.96 -3.49 6.40
N LEU A 59 -0.87 -3.09 7.05
CA LEU A 59 -0.44 -3.62 8.35
C LEU A 59 -1.35 -3.19 9.52
N ALA A 60 -2.09 -2.09 9.38
CA ALA A 60 -3.02 -1.59 10.40
C ALA A 60 -4.29 -2.45 10.53
N HIS A 61 -4.50 -3.43 9.66
CA HIS A 61 -5.65 -4.34 9.71
C HIS A 61 -5.21 -5.77 9.44
N GLU A 62 -5.16 -6.59 10.50
CA GLU A 62 -4.66 -7.97 10.44
C GLU A 62 -5.27 -8.81 9.31
N PRO A 63 -6.59 -8.84 9.05
CA PRO A 63 -7.15 -9.60 7.93
C PRO A 63 -6.63 -9.14 6.56
N THR A 64 -6.40 -7.83 6.39
CA THR A 64 -5.85 -7.27 5.15
C THR A 64 -4.37 -7.63 5.02
N ALA A 65 -3.59 -7.51 6.10
CA ALA A 65 -2.19 -7.91 6.12
C ALA A 65 -2.00 -9.40 5.81
N LYS A 66 -2.84 -10.26 6.40
CA LYS A 66 -2.83 -11.70 6.14
C LYS A 66 -3.15 -12.01 4.67
N ARG A 67 -4.23 -11.43 4.13
CA ARG A 67 -4.59 -11.57 2.69
C ARG A 67 -3.43 -11.16 1.79
N PHE A 68 -2.80 -10.02 2.05
CA PHE A 68 -1.67 -9.54 1.25
C PHE A 68 -0.44 -10.48 1.31
N ALA A 69 -0.18 -11.10 2.47
CA ALA A 69 0.95 -12.02 2.63
C ALA A 69 0.73 -13.39 1.98
N GLU A 70 -0.51 -13.71 1.60
CA GLU A 70 -0.90 -14.97 0.95
C GLU A 70 -0.99 -14.86 -0.59
N GLU A 71 -0.87 -13.65 -1.15
CA GLU A 71 -0.76 -13.37 -2.60
C GLU A 71 0.65 -13.66 -3.15
#